data_AF-A0A967DF08-F1
#
_entry.id   AF-A0A967DF08-F1
#
_cell.length_a   1.000
_cell.length_b   1.000
_cell.length_c   1.000
_cell.angle_alpha   90.00
_cell.angle_beta   90.00
_cell.angle_gamma   90.00
#
_symmetry.space_group_name_H-M   'P 1'
#
loop_
_entity.id
_entity.type
_entity.pdbx_description
1 polymer ?
#
loop_
_entity_poly.entity_id
_entity_poly.type
_entity_poly.pdbx_seq_one_letter_code
_entity_poly.pdbx_strand_id
1 'polypeptide(L)'
;MDEKAYYSEAPATKQIPLNCTWCRTSDTYDIKWLVRTKKDRLPGGADERDRAKFAKAQSYMVLIDTHAMCKNMRCRKRFEISGLKTMAFI
;
A
#
# COMPACT_ATOMS: atom_id res chain seq x y z
N MET A 1 17.96 -16.40 0.66
CA MET A 1 16.55 -16.44 0.19
C MET A 1 16.10 -15.03 -0.18
N ASP A 2 15.23 -14.85 -1.21
CA ASP A 2 14.69 -13.52 -1.54
C ASP A 2 13.73 -13.02 -0.45
N GLU A 3 13.86 -11.76 -0.04
CA GLU A 3 13.01 -11.14 1.00
C GLU A 3 11.51 -11.17 0.67
N LYS A 4 11.16 -11.23 -0.62
CA LYS A 4 9.76 -11.40 -1.07
C LYS A 4 9.15 -12.72 -0.61
N ALA A 5 9.95 -13.77 -0.41
CA ALA A 5 9.45 -15.07 0.02
C ALA A 5 8.90 -15.06 1.46
N TYR A 6 9.29 -14.07 2.28
CA TYR A 6 8.85 -13.92 3.67
C TYR A 6 7.41 -13.42 3.80
N TYR A 7 6.84 -12.85 2.75
CA TYR A 7 5.54 -12.19 2.81
C TYR A 7 4.52 -12.91 1.92
N SER A 8 3.26 -12.90 2.35
CA SER A 8 2.11 -13.11 1.48
C SER A 8 1.62 -11.74 1.01
N GLU A 9 1.50 -11.57 -0.30
CA GLU A 9 1.00 -10.33 -0.90
C GLU A 9 -0.50 -10.48 -1.17
N ALA A 10 -1.31 -9.54 -0.69
CA ALA A 10 -2.74 -9.48 -0.95
C ALA A 10 -3.13 -8.08 -1.41
N PRO A 11 -3.92 -7.93 -2.49
CA PRO A 11 -4.48 -6.64 -2.87
C PRO A 11 -5.54 -6.23 -1.84
N ALA A 12 -5.53 -4.96 -1.45
CA ALA A 12 -6.54 -4.37 -0.60
C ALA A 12 -7.02 -3.05 -1.22
N THR A 13 -8.29 -2.72 -1.02
CA THR A 13 -8.85 -1.44 -1.44
C THR A 13 -9.37 -0.73 -0.21
N LYS A 14 -8.96 0.53 -0.02
CA LYS A 14 -9.41 1.37 1.08
C LYS A 14 -10.07 2.62 0.54
N GLN A 15 -11.24 2.94 1.08
CA GLN A 15 -11.97 4.16 0.76
C GLN A 15 -11.41 5.29 1.61
N ILE A 16 -10.90 6.34 0.96
CA ILE A 16 -10.24 7.45 1.64
C ILE A 16 -10.83 8.76 1.11
N PRO A 17 -11.25 9.69 1.99
CA PRO A 17 -11.63 11.03 1.55
C PRO A 17 -10.39 11.78 1.06
N LEU A 18 -10.41 12.23 -0.19
CA LEU A 18 -9.34 13.03 -0.78
C LEU A 18 -9.91 14.35 -1.32
N ASN A 19 -9.10 15.39 -1.27
CA ASN A 19 -9.37 16.70 -1.83
C ASN A 19 -8.67 16.85 -3.18
N CYS A 20 -9.44 17.11 -4.23
CA CYS A 20 -8.89 17.37 -5.56
C CYS A 20 -8.08 18.68 -5.56
N THR A 21 -6.84 18.66 -6.06
CA THR A 21 -5.97 19.84 -6.10
C THR A 21 -6.44 20.92 -7.09
N TRP A 22 -7.27 20.58 -8.08
CA TRP A 22 -7.80 21.54 -9.06
C TRP A 22 -9.09 22.21 -8.64
N CYS A 23 -10.12 21.41 -8.32
CA CYS A 23 -11.45 21.94 -8.02
C CYS A 23 -11.75 22.01 -6.51
N ARG A 24 -10.82 21.54 -5.66
CA ARG A 24 -10.92 21.52 -4.19
C ARG A 24 -12.12 20.77 -3.63
N THR A 25 -12.82 20.00 -4.47
CA THR A 25 -13.90 19.13 -4.04
C THR A 25 -13.33 17.98 -3.23
N SER A 26 -13.91 17.73 -2.05
CA SER A 26 -13.65 16.55 -1.25
C SER A 26 -14.63 15.45 -1.64
N ASP A 27 -14.10 14.26 -1.93
CA ASP A 27 -14.90 13.07 -2.22
C ASP A 27 -14.13 11.84 -1.73
N THR A 28 -14.81 10.70 -1.62
CA THR A 28 -14.21 9.43 -1.20
C THR A 28 -13.72 8.65 -2.40
N TYR A 29 -12.47 8.23 -2.40
CA TYR A 29 -11.85 7.49 -3.49
C TYR A 29 -11.44 6.10 -3.03
N ASP A 30 -11.64 5.12 -3.91
CA ASP A 30 -11.20 3.74 -3.70
C ASP A 30 -9.73 3.65 -4.11
N ILE A 31 -8.86 3.57 -3.10
CA ILE A 31 -7.41 3.56 -3.29
C ILE A 31 -6.91 2.13 -3.13
N LYS A 32 -6.12 1.64 -4.10
CA LYS A 32 -5.51 0.32 -4.05
C LYS A 32 -4.22 0.33 -3.24
N TRP A 33 -4.13 -0.68 -2.39
CA TRP A 33 -3.00 -0.99 -1.53
C TRP A 33 -2.55 -2.43 -1.79
N LEU A 34 -1.27 -2.69 -1.58
CA LEU A 34 -0.69 -4.01 -1.53
C LEU A 34 -0.31 -4.31 -0.09
N VAL A 35 -0.99 -5.25 0.54
CA VAL A 35 -0.70 -5.69 1.91
C VAL A 35 0.31 -6.82 1.84
N ARG A 36 1.47 -6.60 2.47
CA ARG A 36 2.51 -7.60 2.68
C ARG A 36 2.44 -8.07 4.11
N THR A 37 1.82 -9.23 4.28
CA THR A 37 1.70 -9.87 5.59
C THR A 37 2.89 -10.81 5.78
N LYS A 38 3.60 -10.68 6.90
CA LYS A 38 4.66 -11.62 7.26
C LYS A 38 4.05 -13.01 7.44
N LYS A 39 4.64 -14.03 6.81
CA LYS A 39 4.23 -15.43 7.00
C LYS A 39 4.56 -15.89 8.42
N ASP A 40 3.84 -16.88 8.94
CA ASP A 40 4.12 -17.42 10.29
C ASP A 40 5.44 -18.19 10.37
N ARG A 41 5.88 -18.79 9.25
CA ARG A 41 7.09 -19.60 9.16
C ARG A 41 7.93 -19.23 7.94
N LEU A 42 9.25 -19.21 8.09
CA LEU A 42 10.15 -19.18 6.93
C LEU A 42 10.05 -20.50 6.17
N PRO A 43 10.04 -20.48 4.83
CA PRO A 43 10.20 -21.70 4.06
C PRO A 43 11.57 -22.35 4.36
N GLY A 44 11.63 -23.69 4.29
CA GLY A 44 12.85 -24.43 4.58
C GLY A 44 14.04 -24.01 3.70
N GLY A 45 15.25 -24.04 4.25
CA GLY A 45 16.48 -23.60 3.56
C GLY A 45 16.89 -22.15 3.83
N ALA A 46 16.36 -21.52 4.89
CA ALA A 46 16.73 -20.16 5.29
C ALA A 46 17.99 -20.15 6.19
N ASP A 47 18.99 -19.37 5.78
CA ASP A 47 20.23 -19.15 6.54
C ASP A 47 19.99 -18.34 7.83
N GLU A 48 21.00 -18.28 8.71
CA GLU A 48 21.00 -17.49 9.95
C GLU A 48 20.63 -16.00 9.70
N ARG A 49 21.15 -15.44 8.59
CA ARG A 49 20.86 -14.05 8.16
C ARG A 49 19.39 -13.84 7.79
N ASP A 50 18.81 -14.83 7.12
CA ASP A 50 17.43 -14.80 6.66
C ASP A 50 16.46 -14.90 7.86
N ARG A 51 16.80 -15.71 8.86
CA ARG A 51 16.08 -15.77 10.15
C ARG A 51 16.14 -14.44 10.91
N ALA A 52 17.30 -13.80 10.98
CA ALA A 52 17.44 -12.51 11.64
C ALA A 52 16.62 -11.39 10.97
N LYS A 53 16.58 -11.38 9.63
CA LYS A 53 15.75 -10.46 8.86
C LYS A 53 14.26 -10.71 9.06
N PHE A 54 13.85 -11.98 9.02
CA PHE A 54 12.46 -12.36 9.27
C PHE A 54 12.00 -12.00 10.68
N ALA A 55 12.86 -12.15 11.70
CA ALA A 55 12.52 -11.75 13.07
C ALA A 55 12.17 -10.26 13.17
N LYS A 56 12.88 -9.41 12.42
CA LYS A 56 12.65 -7.95 12.38
C LYS A 56 11.56 -7.52 11.40
N ALA A 57 11.16 -8.39 10.47
CA ALA A 57 10.11 -8.10 9.52
C ALA A 57 8.77 -7.87 10.23
N GLN A 58 8.08 -6.80 9.83
CA GLN A 58 6.71 -6.49 10.23
C GLN A 58 5.81 -6.52 9.00
N SER A 59 4.52 -6.74 9.21
CA SER A 59 3.53 -6.60 8.14
C SER A 59 3.38 -5.13 7.77
N TYR A 60 3.25 -4.84 6.49
CA TYR A 60 3.06 -3.46 6.01
C TYR A 60 2.19 -3.42 4.77
N MET A 61 1.55 -2.29 4.53
CA MET A 61 0.84 -1.98 3.29
C MET A 61 1.63 -0.96 2.49
N VAL A 62 1.59 -1.13 1.16
CA VAL A 62 2.18 -0.22 0.18
C VAL A 62 1.07 0.37 -0.66
N LEU A 63 1.06 1.70 -0.79
CA LEU A 63 0.15 2.40 -1.68
C LEU A 63 0.52 2.09 -3.14
N ILE A 64 -0.44 1.59 -3.91
CA ILE A 64 -0.24 1.28 -5.34
C ILE A 64 -0.69 2.45 -6.21
N ASP A 65 -1.86 3.02 -5.90
CA ASP A 65 -2.37 4.14 -6.67
C ASP A 65 -1.68 5.43 -6.23
N THR A 66 -0.92 6.04 -7.14
CA THR A 66 -0.27 7.34 -6.92
C THR A 66 -1.14 8.52 -7.36
N HIS A 67 -2.19 8.26 -8.14
CA HIS A 67 -3.06 9.28 -8.70
C HIS A 67 -4.52 8.82 -8.72
N ALA A 68 -5.45 9.76 -8.53
CA ALA A 68 -6.89 9.53 -8.63
C ALA A 68 -7.53 10.45 -9.68
N MET A 69 -8.58 9.98 -10.36
CA MET A 69 -9.39 10.82 -11.25
C MET A 69 -10.47 11.52 -10.44
N CYS A 70 -10.55 12.85 -10.51
CA CYS A 70 -11.57 13.61 -9.80
C CYS A 70 -12.99 13.16 -10.20
N LYS A 71 -13.80 12.76 -9.20
CA LYS A 71 -15.20 12.34 -9.39
C LYS A 71 -16.13 13.48 -9.80
N ASN A 72 -15.73 14.73 -9.59
CA ASN A 72 -16.48 15.89 -10.04
C ASN A 72 -16.49 15.96 -11.59
N MET A 73 -17.69 15.80 -12.17
CA MET A 73 -17.93 15.79 -13.61
C MET A 73 -17.45 17.06 -14.35
N ARG A 74 -17.40 18.20 -13.66
CA ARG A 74 -16.90 19.47 -14.23
C ARG A 74 -15.37 19.52 -14.29
N CYS A 75 -14.68 18.77 -13.42
CA CYS A 75 -13.23 18.76 -13.32
C CYS A 75 -12.62 17.61 -14.13
N ARG A 76 -12.92 16.35 -13.76
CA ARG A 76 -12.39 15.11 -14.36
C ARG A 76 -10.86 15.08 -14.58
N LYS A 77 -10.10 15.92 -13.89
CA LYS A 77 -8.63 15.94 -13.93
C LYS A 77 -8.05 14.87 -12.98
N ARG A 78 -6.86 14.34 -13.29
CA ARG A 78 -6.21 13.22 -12.59
C ARG A 78 -5.13 13.66 -11.60
N PHE A 79 -5.42 13.79 -10.31
CA PHE A 79 -4.55 14.43 -9.31
C PHE A 79 -3.67 13.40 -8.62
N GLU A 80 -2.50 13.85 -8.17
CA GLU A 80 -1.66 13.07 -7.28
C GLU A 80 -2.34 12.94 -5.91
N ILE A 81 -2.31 11.72 -5.37
CA ILE A 81 -2.86 11.44 -4.05
C ILE A 81 -1.87 11.94 -3.01
N SER A 82 -2.05 13.19 -2.57
CA SER A 82 -1.19 13.82 -1.57
C SER A 82 -1.66 13.52 -0.15
N GLY A 83 -0.72 13.45 0.79
CA GLY A 83 -1.01 13.24 2.22
C GLY A 83 -1.18 11.78 2.66
N LEU A 84 -1.17 10.82 1.73
CA LEU A 84 -1.07 9.40 2.08
C LEU A 84 0.39 8.96 2.13
N LYS A 85 0.77 8.28 3.22
CA LYS A 85 2.08 7.63 3.29
C LYS A 85 2.11 6.47 2.30
N THR A 86 3.15 6.41 1.48
CA THR A 86 3.35 5.32 0.51
C THR A 86 3.51 3.96 1.18
N MET A 87 3.93 3.94 2.45
CA MET A 87 4.07 2.75 3.27
C MET A 87 3.48 2.99 4.66
N ALA A 88 2.73 2.01 5.16
CA ALA A 88 2.24 1.99 6.54
C ALA A 88 2.40 0.59 7.14
N PHE A 89 2.97 0.51 8.35
CA PHE A 89 3.08 -0.73 9.09
C PHE A 89 1.71 -1.14 9.68
N ILE A 90 1.46 -2.44 9.76
CA ILE A 90 0.23 -3.06 10.29
C ILE A 90 0.57 -3.81 11.57
#